data_AF-A0A847E9I6-F1
#
_entry.id   AF-A0A847E9I6-F1
#
_cell.length_a   1.000
_cell.length_b   1.000
_cell.length_c   1.000
_cell.angle_alpha   90.00
_cell.angle_beta   90.00
_cell.angle_gamma   90.00
#
_symmetry.space_group_name_H-M   'P 1'
#
loop_
_entity.id
_entity.type
_entity.pdbx_description
1 polymer ?
#
loop_
_entity_poly.entity_id
_entity_poly.type
_entity_poly.pdbx_seq_one_letter_code
_entity_poly.pdbx_strand_id
1 'polypeptide(L)'
;MKLKDVEQDPETHLPGPRLTYAVDDEGKYKTVESVGNSLGTLSVKMMQHHINDEVEAAAERVRSGKESPLAFFMALHIMDCGLLSQYVRIAGWRIKRHLKPSVFGKLKPDVLQRYADFFGVTLEEFIHPRLDRKYFLLGKKDNENGY
;
A
#
# COMPACT_ATOMS: atom_id res chain seq x y z
N MET A 1 22.74 -6.46 -33.77
CA MET A 1 23.63 -5.82 -32.78
C MET A 1 24.24 -6.91 -31.91
N LYS A 2 25.53 -6.83 -31.59
CA LYS A 2 26.19 -7.79 -30.69
C LYS A 2 25.75 -7.52 -29.25
N LEU A 3 25.78 -8.54 -28.39
CA LEU A 3 25.36 -8.53 -26.97
C LEU A 3 25.98 -7.42 -26.10
N LYS A 4 26.97 -6.69 -26.63
CA LYS A 4 27.75 -5.67 -25.93
C LYS A 4 27.20 -4.24 -26.06
N ASP A 5 26.21 -4.02 -26.93
CA ASP A 5 25.73 -2.67 -27.27
C ASP A 5 24.28 -2.40 -26.85
N VAL A 6 23.69 -3.22 -25.97
CA VAL A 6 22.40 -2.84 -25.37
C VAL A 6 22.70 -1.86 -24.24
N GLU A 7 22.76 -0.58 -24.58
CA GLU A 7 22.66 0.50 -23.60
C GLU A 7 21.36 0.31 -22.82
N GLN A 8 21.49 -0.27 -21.64
CA GLN A 8 20.41 -0.34 -20.67
C GLN A 8 20.22 1.08 -20.16
N ASP A 9 19.15 1.74 -20.59
CA ASP A 9 18.72 3.02 -20.03
C ASP A 9 18.48 2.85 -18.51
N PRO A 10 19.30 3.46 -17.66
CA PRO A 10 19.27 3.25 -16.22
C PRO A 10 18.14 3.99 -15.51
N GLU A 11 17.35 4.83 -16.19
CA GLU A 11 16.43 5.76 -15.50
C GLU A 11 15.06 5.19 -15.12
N THR A 12 14.74 3.94 -15.48
CA THR A 12 13.41 3.38 -15.17
C THR A 12 13.35 2.76 -13.77
N HIS A 13 12.79 3.49 -12.81
CA HIS A 13 12.66 3.15 -11.38
C HIS A 13 11.56 2.13 -11.02
N LEU A 14 10.97 1.42 -11.99
CA LEU A 14 9.92 0.43 -11.68
C LEU A 14 10.50 -0.89 -11.15
N PRO A 15 10.01 -1.42 -10.01
CA PRO A 15 10.45 -2.68 -9.43
C PRO A 15 9.76 -3.92 -10.06
N GLY A 16 10.52 -4.99 -10.26
CA GLY A 16 10.05 -6.31 -10.73
C GLY A 16 11.07 -7.01 -11.65
N PRO A 17 11.03 -8.36 -11.77
CA PRO A 17 11.86 -9.08 -12.74
C PRO A 17 11.49 -8.67 -14.17
N ARG A 18 12.48 -8.25 -14.96
CA ARG A 18 12.28 -7.91 -16.37
C ARG A 18 12.62 -9.11 -17.24
N LEU A 19 11.70 -9.46 -18.14
CA LEU A 19 12.01 -10.35 -19.26
C LEU A 19 12.90 -9.57 -20.21
N THR A 20 14.20 -9.88 -20.21
CA THR A 20 15.15 -9.29 -21.16
C THR A 20 15.37 -10.29 -22.27
N TYR A 21 15.05 -9.91 -23.51
CA TYR A 21 15.30 -10.73 -24.69
C TYR A 21 16.75 -10.54 -25.13
N ALA A 22 17.56 -11.60 -25.06
CA ALA A 22 18.90 -11.61 -25.62
C ALA A 22 18.95 -12.59 -26.80
N VAL A 23 19.65 -12.21 -27.87
CA VAL A 23 19.88 -13.08 -29.03
C VAL A 23 21.24 -13.77 -28.84
N ASP A 24 21.26 -15.10 -28.90
CA ASP A 24 22.51 -15.87 -28.87
C ASP A 24 23.24 -15.84 -30.23
N ASP A 25 24.48 -16.33 -30.27
CA ASP A 25 25.31 -16.34 -31.49
C ASP A 25 24.74 -17.24 -32.62
N GLU A 26 23.68 -18.01 -32.35
CA GLU A 26 22.95 -18.84 -33.32
C GLU A 26 21.63 -18.19 -33.81
N GLY A 27 21.31 -16.97 -33.34
CA GLY A 27 20.12 -16.22 -33.76
C GLY A 27 18.82 -16.63 -33.05
N LYS A 28 18.88 -17.37 -31.94
CA LYS A 28 17.70 -17.72 -31.13
C LYS A 28 17.51 -16.72 -29.98
N TYR A 29 16.27 -16.31 -29.78
CA TYR A 29 15.87 -15.49 -28.65
C TYR A 29 15.87 -16.34 -27.38
N LYS A 30 16.72 -16.00 -26.40
CA LYS A 30 16.65 -16.53 -25.04
C LYS A 30 16.14 -15.46 -24.07
N THR A 31 15.18 -15.88 -23.26
CA THR A 31 14.69 -15.10 -22.12
C THR A 31 15.69 -15.24 -20.99
N VAL A 32 16.30 -14.14 -20.56
CA VAL A 32 17.15 -14.10 -19.38
C VAL A 32 16.45 -13.24 -18.32
N GLU A 33 16.29 -13.77 -17.12
CA GLU A 33 15.81 -12.98 -15.98
C GLU A 33 16.82 -11.87 -15.70
N SER A 34 16.38 -10.60 -15.77
CA SER A 34 17.25 -9.49 -15.40
C SER A 34 17.63 -9.61 -13.92
N VAL A 35 18.92 -9.49 -13.58
CA VAL A 35 19.35 -9.25 -12.21
C VAL A 35 18.78 -7.88 -11.79
N GLY A 36 17.72 -7.88 -10.99
CA GLY A 36 17.12 -6.66 -10.48
C GLY A 36 18.19 -5.84 -9.75
N ASN A 37 18.33 -4.56 -10.10
CA ASN A 37 19.31 -3.67 -9.50
C ASN A 37 19.14 -3.69 -7.96
N SER A 38 20.20 -4.07 -7.25
CA SER A 38 20.22 -4.22 -5.79
C SER A 38 19.83 -2.92 -5.08
N LEU A 39 20.14 -1.76 -5.67
CA LEU A 39 19.76 -0.44 -5.16
C LEU A 39 18.24 -0.21 -5.22
N GLY A 40 17.59 -0.54 -6.34
CA GLY A 40 16.13 -0.40 -6.47
C GLY A 40 15.38 -1.34 -5.52
N THR A 41 15.88 -2.56 -5.34
CA THR A 41 15.33 -3.53 -4.38
C THR A 41 15.49 -3.04 -2.93
N LEU A 42 16.61 -2.40 -2.59
CA LEU A 42 16.83 -1.82 -1.26
C LEU A 42 15.87 -0.67 -0.97
N SER A 43 15.67 0.26 -1.92
CA SER A 43 14.74 1.38 -1.77
C SER A 43 13.30 0.93 -1.51
N VAL A 44 12.83 -0.11 -2.21
CA VAL A 44 11.50 -0.68 -1.99
C VAL A 44 11.36 -1.27 -0.59
N LYS A 45 12.37 -2.03 -0.13
CA LYS A 45 12.38 -2.58 1.23
C LYS A 45 12.34 -1.48 2.29
N MET A 46 13.12 -0.41 2.11
CA MET A 46 13.12 0.73 3.03
C MET A 46 11.75 1.41 3.07
N MET A 47 11.10 1.61 1.92
CA MET A 47 9.75 2.16 1.85
C MET A 47 8.72 1.26 2.57
N GLN A 48 8.79 -0.06 2.35
CA GLN A 48 7.93 -1.02 3.06
C GLN A 48 8.11 -0.96 4.57
N HIS A 49 9.35 -0.87 5.06
CA HIS A 49 9.63 -0.69 6.48
C HIS A 49 9.02 0.59 7.02
N HIS A 50 9.21 1.71 6.32
CA HIS A 50 8.66 3.00 6.73
C HIS A 50 7.12 2.98 6.85
N ILE A 51 6.44 2.39 5.86
CA ILE A 51 4.97 2.28 5.89
C ILE A 51 4.51 1.39 7.05
N ASN A 52 5.20 0.28 7.31
CA ASN A 52 4.87 -0.58 8.46
C ASN A 52 5.02 0.16 9.79
N ASP A 53 6.07 0.97 9.95
CA ASP A 53 6.29 1.77 11.15
C ASP A 53 5.18 2.82 11.34
N GLU A 54 4.74 3.48 10.25
CA GLU A 54 3.62 4.42 10.30
C GLU A 54 2.29 3.76 10.67
N VAL A 55 2.02 2.58 10.12
CA VAL A 55 0.81 1.80 10.41
C VAL A 55 0.79 1.35 11.87
N GLU A 56 1.91 0.85 12.39
CA GLU A 56 2.01 0.44 13.80
C GLU A 56 1.86 1.64 14.74
N ALA A 57 2.47 2.78 14.40
CA ALA A 57 2.31 4.00 15.16
C ALA A 57 0.85 4.49 15.16
N ALA A 58 0.14 4.37 14.04
CA ALA A 58 -1.28 4.68 13.96
C ALA A 58 -2.12 3.69 14.80
N ALA A 59 -1.82 2.39 14.71
CA ALA A 59 -2.47 1.36 15.52
C ALA A 59 -2.33 1.64 17.02
N GLU A 60 -1.15 2.04 17.48
CA GLU A 60 -0.92 2.39 18.88
C GLU A 60 -1.67 3.67 19.30
N ARG A 61 -1.76 4.67 18.42
CA ARG A 61 -2.58 5.87 18.68
C ARG A 61 -4.08 5.55 18.77
N VAL A 62 -4.57 4.59 17.97
CA VAL A 62 -5.96 4.13 18.06
C VAL A 62 -6.18 3.31 19.34
N ARG A 63 -5.28 2.37 19.66
CA ARG A 63 -5.33 1.53 20.87
C ARG A 63 -5.32 2.36 22.15
N SER A 64 -4.52 3.42 22.18
CA SER A 64 -4.46 4.38 23.29
C SER A 64 -5.58 5.42 23.29
N GLY A 65 -6.51 5.38 22.32
CA GLY A 65 -7.64 6.29 22.24
C GLY A 65 -7.26 7.74 21.90
N LYS A 66 -6.08 7.98 21.31
CA LYS A 66 -5.64 9.31 20.85
C LYS A 66 -6.22 9.66 19.48
N GLU A 67 -6.40 8.66 18.63
CA GLU A 67 -6.96 8.79 17.28
C GLU A 67 -8.10 7.80 17.05
N SER A 68 -9.00 8.13 16.12
CA SER A 68 -10.08 7.25 15.70
C SER A 68 -9.58 6.10 14.81
N PRO A 69 -10.34 5.00 14.67
CA PRO A 69 -10.07 3.92 13.71
C PRO A 69 -9.74 4.38 12.29
N LEU A 70 -10.32 5.49 11.82
CA LEU A 70 -10.02 6.06 10.50
C LEU A 70 -8.53 6.33 10.27
N ALA A 71 -7.79 6.76 11.29
CA ALA A 71 -6.36 7.06 11.15
C ALA A 71 -5.54 5.82 10.81
N PHE A 72 -5.91 4.67 11.39
CA PHE A 72 -5.29 3.39 11.08
C PHE A 72 -5.54 2.97 9.63
N PHE A 73 -6.78 3.06 9.14
CA PHE A 73 -7.09 2.73 7.74
C PHE A 73 -6.44 3.68 6.74
N MET A 74 -6.28 4.96 7.10
CA MET A 74 -5.56 5.94 6.29
C MET A 74 -4.08 5.60 6.17
N ALA A 75 -3.40 5.25 7.28
CA ALA A 75 -2.00 4.82 7.24
C ALA A 75 -1.84 3.52 6.44
N LEU A 76 -2.75 2.56 6.62
CA LEU A 76 -2.75 1.28 5.92
C LEU A 76 -2.82 1.43 4.39
N HIS A 77 -3.57 2.42 3.91
CA HIS A 77 -3.75 2.69 2.48
C HIS A 77 -2.88 3.83 1.96
N ILE A 78 -1.94 4.34 2.77
CA ILE A 78 -1.03 5.45 2.43
C ILE A 78 -1.83 6.67 1.94
N MET A 79 -2.82 7.09 2.74
CA MET A 79 -3.73 8.18 2.37
C MET A 79 -3.65 9.37 3.31
N ASP A 80 -3.74 10.56 2.73
CA ASP A 80 -3.97 11.81 3.44
C ASP A 80 -5.46 12.25 3.36
N CYS A 81 -5.81 13.28 4.15
CA CYS A 81 -7.18 13.79 4.21
C CYS A 81 -7.66 14.39 2.88
N GLY A 82 -6.75 14.97 2.09
CA GLY A 82 -7.03 15.55 0.78
C GLY A 82 -7.34 14.46 -0.23
N LEU A 83 -6.48 13.44 -0.34
CA LEU A 83 -6.69 12.30 -1.23
C LEU A 83 -7.99 11.57 -0.89
N LEU A 84 -8.20 11.23 0.38
CA LEU A 84 -9.42 10.56 0.82
C LEU A 84 -10.68 11.39 0.50
N SER A 85 -10.60 12.72 0.63
CA SER A 85 -11.74 13.61 0.35
C SER A 85 -12.29 13.51 -1.06
N GLN A 86 -11.40 13.24 -2.04
CA GLN A 86 -11.77 13.13 -3.45
C GLN A 86 -12.62 11.87 -3.70
N TYR A 87 -12.36 10.79 -2.95
CA TYR A 87 -13.08 9.52 -3.13
C TYR A 87 -14.37 9.44 -2.32
N VAL A 88 -14.35 9.78 -1.02
CA VAL A 88 -15.54 9.63 -0.15
C VAL A 88 -16.51 10.81 -0.22
N ARG A 89 -16.17 11.85 -1.00
CA ARG A 89 -16.94 13.10 -1.15
C ARG A 89 -17.24 13.78 0.18
N ILE A 90 -16.24 13.82 1.07
CA ILE A 90 -16.29 14.51 2.37
C ILE A 90 -15.15 15.51 2.39
N ALA A 91 -15.43 16.79 2.64
CA ALA A 91 -14.40 17.83 2.68
C ALA A 91 -13.25 17.46 3.63
N GLY A 92 -12.00 17.66 3.20
CA GLY A 92 -10.80 17.23 3.94
C GLY A 92 -10.72 17.75 5.38
N TRP A 93 -11.22 18.96 5.66
CA TRP A 93 -11.28 19.48 7.04
C TRP A 93 -12.23 18.68 7.94
N ARG A 94 -13.32 18.11 7.38
CA ARG A 94 -14.23 17.22 8.10
C ARG A 94 -13.54 15.88 8.37
N ILE A 95 -12.83 15.34 7.39
CA ILE A 95 -12.04 14.11 7.55
C ILE A 95 -11.02 14.30 8.68
N LYS A 96 -10.27 15.41 8.67
CA LYS A 96 -9.34 15.76 9.75
C LYS A 96 -10.03 15.84 11.11
N ARG A 97 -11.29 16.29 11.15
CA ARG A 97 -12.10 16.30 12.39
C ARG A 97 -12.54 14.90 12.80
N HIS A 98 -12.86 14.02 11.83
CA HIS A 98 -13.26 12.64 12.05
C HIS A 98 -12.11 11.78 12.60
N LEU A 99 -10.84 12.18 12.43
CA LEU A 99 -9.69 11.53 13.07
C LEU A 99 -9.73 11.59 14.60
N LYS A 100 -10.54 12.48 15.19
CA LYS A 100 -10.69 12.60 16.65
C LYS A 100 -11.70 11.56 17.15
N PRO A 101 -11.37 10.73 18.16
CA PRO A 101 -12.26 9.68 18.68
C PRO A 101 -13.65 10.20 19.09
N SER A 102 -13.69 11.35 19.76
CA SER A 102 -14.94 11.96 20.25
C SER A 102 -15.88 12.43 19.14
N VAL A 103 -15.35 12.70 17.95
CA VAL A 103 -16.14 13.08 16.77
C VAL A 103 -16.53 11.84 16.00
N PHE A 104 -15.58 10.91 15.83
CA PHE A 104 -15.80 9.63 15.15
C PHE A 104 -16.95 8.84 15.76
N GLY A 105 -17.00 8.73 17.09
CA GLY A 105 -18.07 8.02 17.81
C GLY A 105 -19.46 8.65 17.68
N LYS A 106 -19.57 9.86 17.12
CA LYS A 106 -20.84 10.57 16.87
C LYS A 106 -21.23 10.58 15.39
N LEU A 107 -20.44 9.92 14.53
CA LEU A 107 -20.74 9.88 13.11
C LEU A 107 -22.01 9.06 12.86
N LYS A 108 -22.81 9.53 11.90
CA LYS A 108 -23.97 8.77 11.44
C LYS A 108 -23.52 7.48 10.74
N PRO A 109 -24.32 6.40 10.82
CA PRO A 109 -24.04 5.15 10.13
C PRO A 109 -23.68 5.34 8.65
N ASP A 110 -24.41 6.19 7.92
CA ASP A 110 -24.16 6.47 6.49
C ASP A 110 -22.78 7.08 6.21
N VAL A 111 -22.19 7.79 7.18
CA VAL A 111 -20.83 8.35 7.04
C VAL A 111 -19.79 7.26 7.30
N LEU A 112 -20.01 6.44 8.32
CA LEU A 112 -19.13 5.30 8.63
C LEU A 112 -19.12 4.29 7.49
N GLN A 113 -20.29 3.98 6.93
CA GLN A 113 -20.43 3.07 5.80
C GLN A 113 -19.65 3.55 4.58
N ARG A 114 -19.71 4.85 4.25
CA ARG A 114 -18.92 5.41 3.13
C ARG A 114 -17.41 5.21 3.28
N TYR A 115 -16.88 5.28 4.50
CA TYR A 115 -15.47 4.98 4.74
C TYR A 115 -15.21 3.48 4.63
N ALA A 116 -16.05 2.64 5.24
CA ALA A 116 -15.92 1.18 5.19
C ALA A 116 -15.94 0.66 3.74
N ASP A 117 -16.89 1.13 2.92
CA ASP A 117 -17.02 0.80 1.50
C ASP A 117 -15.76 1.20 0.72
N PHE A 118 -15.22 2.39 0.99
CA PHE A 118 -14.02 2.88 0.33
C PHE A 118 -12.78 2.05 0.67
N PHE A 119 -12.62 1.63 1.92
CA PHE A 119 -11.53 0.77 2.35
C PHE A 119 -11.77 -0.72 2.06
N GLY A 120 -12.93 -1.08 1.51
CA GLY A 120 -13.27 -2.47 1.17
C GLY A 120 -13.39 -3.39 2.39
N VAL A 121 -13.80 -2.85 3.54
CA VAL A 121 -13.96 -3.59 4.80
C VAL A 121 -15.41 -3.54 5.26
N THR A 122 -15.78 -4.46 6.15
CA THR A 122 -17.11 -4.40 6.77
C THR A 122 -17.22 -3.19 7.71
N LEU A 123 -18.45 -2.72 7.96
CA LEU A 123 -18.68 -1.64 8.92
C LEU A 123 -18.17 -1.99 10.32
N GLU A 124 -18.35 -3.24 10.74
CA GLU A 124 -17.86 -3.74 12.02
C GLU A 124 -16.32 -3.68 12.10
N GLU A 125 -15.63 -4.16 11.07
CA GLU A 125 -14.16 -4.07 10.99
C GLU A 125 -13.66 -2.61 10.93
N PHE A 126 -14.43 -1.72 10.30
CA PHE A 126 -14.07 -0.30 10.25
C PHE A 126 -14.16 0.38 11.63
N ILE A 127 -15.19 0.03 12.41
CA ILE A 127 -15.39 0.58 13.76
C ILE A 127 -14.46 -0.10 14.78
N HIS A 128 -14.22 -1.39 14.62
CA HIS A 128 -13.41 -2.24 15.49
C HIS A 128 -12.27 -2.90 14.72
N PRO A 129 -11.24 -2.13 14.31
CA PRO A 129 -10.13 -2.66 13.53
C PRO A 129 -9.30 -3.65 14.34
N ARG A 130 -8.80 -4.69 13.66
CA ARG A 130 -7.83 -5.64 14.22
C ARG A 130 -6.42 -5.03 14.16
N LEU A 131 -5.96 -4.45 15.27
CA LEU A 131 -4.73 -3.65 15.33
C LEU A 131 -3.43 -4.47 15.46
N ASP A 132 -3.50 -5.78 15.36
CA ASP A 132 -2.42 -6.75 15.63
C ASP A 132 -1.82 -7.38 14.36
N ARG A 133 -2.46 -7.21 13.20
CA ARG A 133 -1.96 -7.76 11.94
C ARG A 133 -0.71 -7.01 11.46
N LYS A 134 0.33 -7.76 11.09
CA LYS A 134 1.38 -7.22 10.21
C LYS A 134 0.77 -7.00 8.83
N TYR A 135 0.42 -5.75 8.53
CA TYR A 135 -0.14 -5.36 7.26
C TYR A 135 0.96 -5.23 6.21
N PHE A 136 1.35 -6.36 5.62
CA PHE A 136 2.43 -6.40 4.62
C PHE A 136 2.05 -5.78 3.25
N LEU A 137 1.12 -4.80 3.23
CA LEU A 137 0.50 -4.19 2.06
C LEU A 137 -0.17 -5.21 1.14
N LEU A 138 -1.38 -5.62 1.53
CA LEU A 138 -2.44 -6.24 0.71
C LEU A 138 -1.99 -7.09 -0.50
N GLY A 139 -0.99 -7.96 -0.33
CA GLY A 139 -0.90 -9.19 -1.10
C GLY A 139 -1.95 -10.13 -0.54
N LYS A 140 -2.97 -10.48 -1.33
CA LYS A 140 -3.87 -11.58 -0.99
C LYS A 140 -3.05 -12.75 -0.42
N LYS A 141 -3.43 -13.25 0.76
CA LYS A 141 -3.30 -14.69 1.01
C LYS A 141 -4.19 -15.35 -0.05
N ASP A 142 -3.60 -16.22 -0.88
CA ASP A 142 -4.15 -17.18 -1.87
C ASP A 142 -3.13 -17.19 -3.05
N ASN A 143 -2.20 -18.14 -3.22
CA ASN A 143 -2.33 -19.59 -3.10
C ASN A 143 -1.02 -20.26 -2.63
N GLU A 144 -1.03 -20.84 -1.43
CA GLU A 144 -0.35 -22.11 -1.20
C GLU A 144 -1.29 -23.21 -1.74
N ASN A 145 -1.34 -23.39 -3.06
CA ASN A 145 -1.73 -24.63 -3.75
C ASN A 145 -1.80 -24.46 -5.29
N GLY A 146 -0.98 -25.25 -5.99
CA GLY A 146 -1.24 -25.76 -7.35
C GLY A 146 -0.92 -24.83 -8.54
N TYR A 147 0.29 -24.88 -9.08
CA TYR A 147 0.76 -25.77 -10.18
C TYR A 147 2.18 -25.38 -10.56
#